data_AF-A0AAQ4EHX9-F1
#
_entry.id   AF-A0AAQ4EHX9-F1
#
_cell.length_a   1.000
_cell.length_b   1.000
_cell.length_c   1.000
_cell.angle_alpha   90.00
_cell.angle_beta   90.00
_cell.angle_gamma   90.00
#
_symmetry.space_group_name_H-M   'P 1'
#
loop_
_entity.id
_entity.type
_entity.pdbx_description
1 polymer ?
#
loop_
_entity_poly.entity_id
_entity_poly.type
_entity_poly.pdbx_seq_one_letter_code
_entity_poly.pdbx_strand_id
1 'polypeptide(L)'
;MSDAVRGVLQDIITKNVFLSRVTVRCSAWEDVVWSCEAMNDAKEQNQGLLNKAVKFVMSLDGRPTPCAKHPCASAFDELCGTASLQEHLVSLSGKSELQVSMDVKKARRYLDNNYMIYAGVVRARVLCEAGDGSTQLDELDSDCWRSIVQYLKLSDVV
;
A
#
# COMPACT_ATOMS: atom_id res chain seq x y z
N MET A 1 -24.25 16.48 -18.05
CA MET A 1 -22.80 16.32 -18.28
C MET A 1 -22.63 15.55 -19.58
N SER A 2 -21.65 15.82 -20.44
CA SER A 2 -21.46 14.99 -21.64
C SER A 2 -20.83 13.64 -21.27
N ASP A 3 -21.08 12.60 -22.07
CA ASP A 3 -20.58 11.24 -21.79
C ASP A 3 -19.05 11.19 -21.72
N ALA A 4 -18.36 12.02 -22.50
CA ALA A 4 -16.90 12.14 -22.44
C ALA A 4 -16.43 12.67 -21.08
N VAL A 5 -17.14 13.65 -20.50
CA VAL A 5 -16.80 14.20 -19.18
C VAL A 5 -17.11 13.19 -18.06
N ARG A 6 -18.23 12.45 -18.18
CA ARG A 6 -18.53 11.33 -17.28
C ARG A 6 -17.41 10.28 -17.30
N GLY A 7 -16.97 9.86 -18.49
CA GLY A 7 -15.90 8.87 -18.64
C GLY A 7 -14.58 9.31 -17.98
N VAL A 8 -14.15 10.56 -18.20
CA VAL A 8 -12.92 11.09 -17.58
C VAL A 8 -13.05 11.19 -16.06
N LEU A 9 -14.20 11.65 -15.57
CA LEU A 9 -14.40 11.79 -14.13
C LEU A 9 -14.42 10.44 -13.42
N GLN A 10 -15.05 9.43 -14.03
CA GLN A 10 -15.03 8.07 -13.53
C GLN A 10 -13.61 7.54 -13.46
N ASP A 11 -12.81 7.74 -14.51
CA ASP A 11 -11.43 7.27 -14.55
C ASP A 11 -10.57 7.90 -13.44
N ILE A 12 -10.74 9.21 -13.22
CA ILE A 12 -10.09 9.92 -12.12
C ILE A 12 -10.53 9.35 -10.77
N ILE A 13 -11.83 9.15 -10.56
CA ILE A 13 -12.37 8.68 -9.28
C ILE A 13 -11.92 7.24 -8.98
N THR A 14 -12.01 6.34 -9.95
CA THR A 14 -11.74 4.91 -9.73
C THR A 14 -10.26 4.55 -9.75
N LYS A 15 -9.41 5.29 -10.48
CA LYS A 15 -7.98 4.98 -10.56
C LYS A 15 -7.14 5.66 -9.48
N ASN A 16 -7.64 6.72 -8.85
CA ASN A 16 -6.88 7.42 -7.84
C ASN A 16 -7.21 6.89 -6.44
N VAL A 17 -6.44 5.91 -6.01
CA VAL A 17 -6.48 5.32 -4.66
C VAL A 17 -6.18 6.33 -3.54
N PHE A 18 -5.64 7.49 -3.90
CA PHE A 18 -5.29 8.60 -3.00
C PHE A 18 -6.45 9.56 -2.73
N LEU A 19 -7.58 9.41 -3.42
CA LEU A 19 -8.73 10.27 -3.22
C LEU A 19 -9.45 9.91 -1.92
N SER A 20 -9.21 10.70 -0.88
CA SER A 20 -9.94 10.63 0.38
C SER A 20 -11.22 11.47 0.39
N ARG A 21 -11.29 12.52 -0.45
CA ARG A 21 -12.42 13.45 -0.51
C ARG A 21 -12.59 14.05 -1.90
N VAL A 22 -13.75 13.83 -2.52
CA VAL A 22 -14.12 14.36 -3.85
C VAL A 22 -15.48 15.03 -3.75
N THR A 23 -15.61 16.22 -4.33
CA THR A 23 -16.88 16.94 -4.43
C THR A 23 -17.18 17.23 -5.90
N VAL A 24 -18.26 16.66 -6.41
CA VAL A 24 -18.73 16.90 -7.79
C VAL A 24 -19.98 17.77 -7.73
N ARG A 25 -20.03 18.83 -8.54
CA ARG A 25 -21.22 19.67 -8.68
C ARG A 25 -21.92 19.31 -9.99
N CYS A 26 -23.14 18.81 -9.87
CA CYS A 26 -23.97 18.42 -11.01
C CYS A 26 -25.18 19.35 -11.12
N SER A 27 -25.56 19.68 -12.36
CA SER A 27 -26.75 20.51 -12.66
C SER A 27 -27.99 19.68 -12.98
N ALA A 28 -27.82 18.43 -13.45
CA ALA A 28 -28.92 17.52 -13.75
C ALA A 28 -29.01 16.39 -12.72
N TRP A 29 -30.23 15.95 -12.39
CA TRP A 29 -30.48 14.89 -11.40
C TRP A 29 -29.84 13.55 -11.80
N GLU A 30 -29.89 13.18 -13.08
CA GLU A 30 -29.26 11.95 -13.59
C GLU A 30 -27.72 11.96 -13.42
N ASP A 31 -27.10 13.14 -13.59
CA ASP A 31 -25.66 13.30 -13.33
C ASP A 31 -25.33 13.17 -11.84
N VAL A 32 -26.25 13.53 -10.94
CA VAL A 32 -26.09 13.38 -9.49
C VAL A 32 -26.10 11.90 -9.13
N VAL A 33 -27.10 11.14 -9.58
CA VAL A 33 -27.24 9.71 -9.27
C VAL A 33 -26.01 8.93 -9.74
N TRP A 34 -25.61 9.12 -11.00
CA TRP A 34 -24.42 8.47 -11.56
C TRP A 34 -23.13 8.84 -10.81
N SER A 35 -22.94 10.13 -10.48
CA SER A 35 -21.75 10.57 -9.74
C SER A 35 -21.73 9.98 -8.34
N CYS A 36 -22.88 9.87 -7.67
CA CYS A 36 -22.99 9.27 -6.35
C CYS A 36 -22.63 7.78 -6.35
N GLU A 37 -23.13 7.02 -7.32
CA GLU A 37 -22.79 5.59 -7.46
C GLU A 37 -21.29 5.40 -7.71
N ALA A 38 -20.73 6.06 -8.72
CA ALA A 38 -19.31 5.96 -9.05
C ALA A 38 -18.39 6.41 -7.89
N MET A 39 -18.80 7.44 -7.14
CA MET A 39 -18.08 7.89 -5.95
C MET A 39 -18.16 6.90 -4.79
N ASN A 40 -19.31 6.26 -4.58
CA ASN A 40 -19.47 5.26 -3.53
C ASN A 40 -18.61 4.03 -3.81
N ASP A 41 -18.64 3.52 -5.05
CA ASP A 41 -17.83 2.36 -5.45
C ASP A 41 -16.33 2.63 -5.24
N ALA A 42 -15.84 3.79 -5.70
CA ALA A 42 -14.44 4.17 -5.50
C ALA A 42 -14.09 4.38 -4.03
N LYS A 43 -15.00 4.94 -3.24
CA LYS A 43 -14.80 5.09 -1.79
C LYS A 43 -14.69 3.73 -1.11
N GLU A 44 -15.56 2.78 -1.45
CA GLU A 44 -15.52 1.41 -0.91
C GLU A 44 -14.21 0.71 -1.29
N GLN A 45 -13.77 0.84 -2.55
CA GLN A 45 -12.51 0.30 -3.02
C GLN A 45 -11.31 0.91 -2.28
N ASN A 46 -11.24 2.24 -2.21
CA ASN A 46 -10.15 2.97 -1.53
C ASN A 46 -10.12 2.62 -0.03
N GLN A 47 -11.29 2.54 0.61
CA GLN A 47 -11.41 2.14 2.00
C GLN A 47 -10.98 0.68 2.20
N GLY A 48 -11.32 -0.22 1.27
CA GLY A 48 -10.84 -1.60 1.26
C GLY A 48 -9.32 -1.69 1.19
N LEU A 49 -8.68 -0.86 0.36
CA LEU A 49 -7.22 -0.80 0.22
C LEU A 49 -6.55 -0.22 1.48
N LEU A 50 -7.08 0.88 2.01
CA LEU A 50 -6.63 1.47 3.28
C LEU A 50 -6.74 0.47 4.43
N ASN A 51 -7.85 -0.26 4.52
CA ASN A 51 -8.05 -1.28 5.55
C ASN A 51 -7.01 -2.42 5.44
N LYS A 52 -6.62 -2.81 4.22
CA LYS A 52 -5.56 -3.80 4.00
C LYS A 52 -4.19 -3.26 4.45
N ALA A 53 -3.87 -2.02 4.09
CA ALA A 53 -2.63 -1.35 4.49
C ALA A 53 -2.54 -1.20 6.03
N VAL A 54 -3.62 -0.79 6.69
CA VAL A 54 -3.70 -0.69 8.15
C VAL A 54 -3.48 -2.04 8.81
N LYS A 55 -4.13 -3.11 8.30
CA LYS A 55 -3.93 -4.47 8.83
C LYS A 55 -2.47 -4.90 8.78
N PHE A 56 -1.73 -4.51 7.73
CA PHE A 56 -0.30 -4.76 7.66
C PHE A 56 0.44 -4.08 8.82
N VAL A 57 0.27 -2.77 8.99
CA VAL A 57 0.96 -1.99 10.05
C VAL A 57 0.60 -2.52 11.44
N MET A 58 -0.68 -2.71 11.73
CA MET A 58 -1.14 -3.17 13.05
C MET A 58 -0.70 -4.60 13.36
N SER A 59 -0.49 -5.46 12.35
CA SER A 59 0.04 -6.82 12.58
C SER A 59 1.45 -6.82 13.17
N LEU A 60 2.19 -5.71 13.05
CA LEU A 60 3.57 -5.56 13.52
C LEU A 60 3.67 -4.94 14.93
N ASP A 61 2.55 -4.65 15.56
CA ASP A 61 2.45 -3.85 16.78
C ASP A 61 2.37 -4.68 18.08
N GLY A 62 2.14 -6.00 18.00
CA GLY A 62 1.93 -6.85 19.19
C GLY A 62 2.57 -8.25 19.20
N ARG A 63 3.04 -8.75 18.05
CA ARG A 63 3.89 -9.95 17.84
C ARG A 63 3.94 -10.17 16.33
N PRO A 64 5.05 -10.66 15.75
CA PRO A 64 5.08 -11.02 14.34
C PRO A 64 4.26 -12.29 14.13
N THR A 65 2.94 -12.14 14.04
CA THR A 65 2.11 -13.20 13.47
C THR A 65 2.24 -13.03 11.96
N PRO A 66 2.66 -14.07 11.21
CA PRO A 66 2.87 -14.01 9.76
C PRO A 66 1.54 -13.96 8.98
N CYS A 67 0.59 -13.17 9.46
CA CYS A 67 -0.79 -13.10 8.95
C CYS A 67 -1.01 -11.94 7.99
N ALA A 68 -0.02 -11.06 7.79
CA ALA A 68 -0.10 -10.06 6.76
C ALA A 68 0.11 -10.75 5.40
N LYS A 69 -0.99 -11.21 4.79
CA LYS A 69 -0.99 -11.80 3.45
C LYS A 69 -0.41 -10.78 2.45
N HIS A 70 0.21 -11.26 1.36
CA HIS A 70 0.72 -10.44 0.25
C HIS A 70 -0.19 -9.25 -0.13
N PRO A 71 -1.53 -9.38 -0.21
CA PRO A 71 -2.40 -8.25 -0.56
C PRO A 71 -2.39 -7.10 0.47
N CYS A 72 -2.10 -7.37 1.74
CA CYS A 72 -1.98 -6.33 2.78
C CYS A 72 -0.64 -5.61 2.67
N ALA A 73 0.44 -6.35 2.43
CA ALA A 73 1.77 -5.78 2.21
C ALA A 73 1.81 -4.90 0.96
N SER A 74 1.22 -5.37 -0.14
CA SER A 74 1.11 -4.62 -1.40
C SER A 74 0.28 -3.34 -1.24
N ALA A 75 -0.87 -3.41 -0.56
CA ALA A 75 -1.66 -2.22 -0.25
C ALA A 75 -0.88 -1.20 0.63
N PHE A 76 -0.10 -1.69 1.58
CA PHE A 76 0.76 -0.84 2.40
C PHE A 76 1.88 -0.20 1.57
N ASP A 77 2.58 -0.96 0.72
CA ASP A 77 3.64 -0.44 -0.16
C ASP A 77 3.14 0.68 -1.08
N GLU A 78 1.89 0.56 -1.56
CA GLU A 78 1.25 1.58 -2.38
C GLU A 78 0.88 2.84 -1.60
N LEU A 79 0.43 2.69 -0.34
CA LEU A 79 -0.16 3.78 0.44
C LEU A 79 0.76 4.36 1.53
N CYS A 80 1.95 3.80 1.78
CA CYS A 80 2.78 4.13 2.94
C CYS A 80 3.21 5.61 3.02
N GLY A 81 3.28 6.30 1.87
CA GLY A 81 3.62 7.72 1.78
C GLY A 81 2.44 8.69 1.86
N THR A 82 1.22 8.20 2.04
CA THR A 82 0.00 9.00 1.89
C THR A 82 -0.51 9.54 3.23
N ALA A 83 -1.07 10.76 3.21
CA ALA A 83 -1.74 11.33 4.38
C ALA A 83 -2.97 10.50 4.79
N SER A 84 -3.72 9.99 3.80
CA SER A 84 -4.92 9.18 4.02
C SER A 84 -4.65 7.93 4.84
N LEU A 85 -3.50 7.25 4.63
CA LEU A 85 -3.12 6.11 5.47
C LEU A 85 -2.83 6.54 6.91
N GLN A 86 -2.12 7.65 7.11
CA GLN A 86 -1.79 8.14 8.45
C GLN A 86 -3.04 8.55 9.23
N GLU A 87 -3.93 9.32 8.62
CA GLU A 87 -5.22 9.72 9.19
C GLU A 87 -6.06 8.49 9.57
N HIS A 88 -6.12 7.50 8.68
CA HIS A 88 -6.87 6.27 8.92
C HIS A 88 -6.26 5.43 10.06
N LEU A 89 -4.92 5.36 10.14
CA LEU A 89 -4.22 4.69 11.24
C LEU A 89 -4.45 5.38 12.58
N VAL A 90 -4.40 6.72 12.64
CA VAL A 90 -4.70 7.49 13.85
C VAL A 90 -6.13 7.21 14.31
N SER A 91 -7.08 7.27 13.37
CA SER A 91 -8.49 7.02 13.66
C SER A 91 -8.75 5.62 14.21
N LEU A 92 -8.13 4.58 13.65
CA LEU A 92 -8.39 3.19 14.03
C LEU A 92 -7.58 2.71 15.24
N SER A 93 -6.34 3.18 15.40
CA SER A 93 -5.47 2.74 16.49
C SER A 93 -5.65 3.54 17.77
N GLY A 94 -6.23 4.75 17.70
CA GLY A 94 -6.32 5.69 18.81
C GLY A 94 -4.95 6.24 19.26
N LYS A 95 -3.89 5.98 18.49
CA LYS A 95 -2.52 6.45 18.78
C LYS A 95 -2.32 7.88 18.30
N SER A 96 -1.33 8.55 18.88
CA SER A 96 -0.90 9.87 18.39
C SER A 96 -0.29 9.77 16.99
N GLU A 97 -0.36 10.86 16.24
CA GLU A 97 0.27 10.97 14.90
C GLU A 97 1.76 10.60 14.93
N LEU A 98 2.48 11.02 15.97
CA LEU A 98 3.90 10.71 16.12
C LEU A 98 4.14 9.20 16.27
N GLN A 99 3.32 8.51 17.07
CA GLN A 99 3.42 7.06 17.22
C GLN A 99 3.06 6.35 15.92
N VAL A 100 2.00 6.77 15.24
CA VAL A 100 1.61 6.24 13.93
C VAL A 100 2.73 6.42 12.90
N SER A 101 3.39 7.58 12.87
CA SER A 101 4.53 7.82 11.98
C SER A 101 5.69 6.85 12.25
N MET A 102 5.97 6.57 13.52
CA MET A 102 6.98 5.58 13.90
C MET A 102 6.58 4.16 13.47
N ASP A 103 5.30 3.79 13.64
CA ASP A 103 4.78 2.48 13.27
C ASP A 103 4.82 2.27 11.76
N VAL A 104 4.49 3.29 10.96
CA VAL A 104 4.60 3.26 9.50
C VAL A 104 6.07 3.10 9.07
N LYS A 105 7.01 3.84 9.68
CA LYS A 105 8.45 3.69 9.40
C LYS A 105 8.96 2.30 9.77
N LYS A 106 8.52 1.75 10.90
CA LYS A 106 8.84 0.37 11.32
C LYS A 106 8.29 -0.64 10.33
N ALA A 107 7.04 -0.47 9.89
CA ALA A 107 6.40 -1.33 8.90
C ALA A 107 7.11 -1.28 7.55
N ARG A 108 7.55 -0.10 7.10
CA ARG A 108 8.35 0.05 5.88
C ARG A 108 9.67 -0.71 5.96
N ARG A 109 10.45 -0.51 7.02
CA ARG A 109 11.72 -1.24 7.23
C ARG A 109 11.51 -2.76 7.28
N TYR A 110 10.42 -3.20 7.92
CA TYR A 110 10.08 -4.61 7.98
C TYR A 110 9.75 -5.17 6.59
N LEU A 111 8.95 -4.44 5.80
CA LEU A 111 8.68 -4.82 4.42
C LEU A 111 9.97 -4.90 3.61
N ASP A 112 10.82 -3.87 3.65
CA ASP A 112 12.04 -3.83 2.85
C ASP A 112 12.98 -5.01 3.18
N ASN A 113 13.13 -5.34 4.47
CA ASN A 113 13.93 -6.48 4.91
C ASN A 113 13.36 -7.85 4.50
N ASN A 114 12.06 -7.92 4.19
CA ASN A 114 11.37 -9.16 3.82
C ASN A 114 10.82 -9.08 2.39
N TYR A 115 11.29 -8.13 1.57
CA TYR A 115 10.72 -7.81 0.27
C TYR A 115 10.64 -9.04 -0.62
N MET A 116 11.72 -9.83 -0.72
CA MET A 116 11.77 -11.01 -1.58
C MET A 116 10.73 -12.09 -1.19
N ILE A 117 10.37 -12.17 0.09
CA ILE A 117 9.32 -13.09 0.58
C ILE A 117 7.96 -12.53 0.19
N TYR A 118 7.73 -11.23 0.45
CA TYR A 118 6.46 -10.58 0.15
C TYR A 118 6.20 -10.45 -1.35
N ALA A 119 7.23 -10.31 -2.19
CA ALA A 119 7.16 -10.31 -3.64
C ALA A 119 7.04 -11.73 -4.23
N GLY A 120 7.12 -12.78 -3.41
CA GLY A 120 7.06 -14.16 -3.87
C GLY A 120 8.31 -14.68 -4.59
N VAL A 121 9.39 -13.89 -4.65
CA VAL A 121 10.66 -14.28 -5.29
C VAL A 121 11.32 -15.45 -4.56
N VAL A 122 11.26 -15.45 -3.22
CA VAL A 122 11.78 -16.54 -2.40
C VAL A 122 10.75 -17.02 -1.40
N ARG A 123 10.81 -18.30 -1.04
CA ARG A 123 9.94 -18.87 0.00
C ARG A 123 10.34 -18.41 1.42
N ALA A 124 11.63 -18.21 1.67
CA ALA A 124 12.13 -17.90 3.01
C ALA A 124 13.40 -17.03 3.02
N ARG A 125 14.41 -17.37 2.21
CA ARG A 125 15.65 -16.60 2.10
C ARG A 125 16.35 -16.86 0.77
N VAL A 126 17.21 -15.94 0.39
CA VAL A 126 18.19 -16.12 -0.70
C VAL A 126 19.36 -16.93 -0.15
N LEU A 127 19.78 -17.95 -0.91
CA LEU A 127 20.99 -18.73 -0.66
C LEU A 127 21.66 -18.96 -2.01
N CYS A 128 22.96 -18.69 -2.06
CA CYS A 128 23.76 -18.97 -3.24
C CYS A 128 24.49 -20.31 -3.09
N GLU A 129 24.72 -20.98 -4.21
CA GLU A 129 25.64 -22.12 -4.25
C GLU A 129 27.09 -21.63 -4.19
N ALA A 130 28.01 -22.52 -3.81
CA ALA A 130 29.42 -22.19 -3.64
C ALA A 130 29.97 -21.44 -4.86
N GLY A 131 30.35 -20.19 -4.65
CA GLY A 131 30.87 -19.30 -5.68
C GLY A 131 32.36 -19.49 -5.96
N ASP A 132 32.85 -18.67 -6.88
CA ASP A 132 34.27 -18.55 -7.26
C ASP A 132 35.08 -17.64 -6.32
N GLY A 133 34.52 -17.29 -5.16
CA GLY A 133 35.08 -16.34 -4.20
C GLY A 133 34.64 -14.88 -4.41
N SER A 134 33.80 -14.60 -5.40
CA SER A 134 33.15 -13.30 -5.57
C SER A 134 32.00 -13.10 -4.59
N THR A 135 31.70 -11.85 -4.22
CA THR A 135 30.55 -11.52 -3.36
C THR A 135 29.24 -11.97 -4.01
N GLN A 136 28.47 -12.77 -3.27
CA GLN A 136 27.19 -13.33 -3.72
C GLN A 136 26.00 -12.59 -3.11
N LEU A 137 24.80 -12.83 -3.63
CA LEU A 137 23.59 -12.12 -3.21
C LEU A 137 23.20 -12.41 -1.74
N ASP A 138 23.46 -13.62 -1.26
CA ASP A 138 23.19 -14.02 0.12
C ASP A 138 24.21 -13.46 1.14
N GLU A 139 25.32 -12.90 0.66
CA GLU A 139 26.31 -12.18 1.49
C GLU A 139 25.97 -10.69 1.67
N LEU A 140 25.00 -10.17 0.92
CA LEU A 140 24.54 -8.80 1.08
C LEU A 140 23.85 -8.61 2.43
N ASP A 141 24.29 -7.58 3.16
CA ASP A 141 23.67 -7.22 4.43
C ASP A 141 22.28 -6.56 4.23
N SER A 142 21.60 -6.32 5.35
CA SER A 142 20.27 -5.71 5.30
C SER A 142 20.24 -4.27 4.77
N ASP A 143 21.35 -3.52 4.85
CA ASP A 143 21.43 -2.15 4.34
C ASP A 143 21.58 -2.16 2.81
N CYS A 144 22.39 -3.08 2.28
CA CYS A 144 22.51 -3.35 0.84
C CYS A 144 21.15 -3.75 0.25
N TRP A 145 20.47 -4.71 0.88
CA TRP A 145 19.14 -5.11 0.43
C TRP A 145 18.14 -3.96 0.45
N ARG A 146 18.06 -3.20 1.54
CA ARG A 146 17.21 -2.00 1.64
C ARG A 146 17.50 -0.97 0.53
N SER A 147 18.78 -0.79 0.20
CA SER A 147 19.21 0.12 -0.87
C SER A 147 18.81 -0.33 -2.28
N ILE A 148 18.64 -1.65 -2.49
CA ILE A 148 18.12 -2.20 -3.74
C ILE A 148 16.59 -2.06 -3.78
N VAL A 149 15.91 -2.53 -2.73
CA VAL A 149 14.44 -2.65 -2.74
C VAL A 149 13.72 -1.31 -2.62
N GLN A 150 14.38 -0.23 -2.19
CA GLN A 150 13.79 1.12 -2.21
C GLN A 150 13.39 1.58 -3.63
N TYR A 151 13.96 0.96 -4.67
CA TYR A 151 13.64 1.24 -6.07
C TYR A 151 12.60 0.29 -6.67
N LEU A 152 12.09 -0.66 -5.88
CA LEU A 152 11.16 -1.69 -6.32
C LEU A 152 9.84 -1.54 -5.58
N LYS A 153 8.73 -1.76 -6.29
CA LYS A 153 7.41 -1.94 -5.69
C LYS A 153 7.01 -3.41 -5.74
N LEU A 154 6.23 -3.84 -4.75
CA LEU A 154 5.61 -5.17 -4.80
C LEU A 154 4.74 -5.37 -6.03
N SER A 155 4.20 -4.29 -6.61
CA SER A 155 3.43 -4.33 -7.85
C SER A 155 4.27 -4.64 -9.10
N ASP A 156 5.59 -4.53 -9.02
CA ASP A 156 6.49 -4.71 -10.17
C ASP A 156 6.82 -6.19 -10.42
N VAL A 157 6.47 -7.08 -9.49
CA VAL A 157 6.75 -8.53 -9.56
C VAL A 157 5.42 -9.28 -9.72
N VAL A 158 5.31 -10.09 -10.78
CA VAL A 158 4.09 -10.82 -11.20
C VAL A 158 4.23 -12.33 -11.03
#